data_AF-A0A094HYE3-F1
#
_entry.id   AF-A0A094HYE3-F1
#
_cell.length_a   1.000
_cell.length_b   1.000
_cell.length_c   1.000
_cell.angle_alpha   90.00
_cell.angle_beta   90.00
_cell.angle_gamma   90.00
#
_symmetry.space_group_name_H-M   'P 1'
#
loop_
_entity.id
_entity.type
_entity.pdbx_description
1 polymer ?
#
loop_
_entity_poly.entity_id
_entity_poly.type
_entity_poly.pdbx_seq_one_letter_code
_entity_poly.pdbx_strand_id
1 'polypeptide(L)'
;MADKAKQVVEFSPATPFPVIVDVQARIKELQGYLDPSNPEYEPERQHVNIRAAIKLYEEGKIDGIQRTTIINGKIAPFEDVVKSKTGFWIEGTFFQQAQKFNVDHISTTTTATNQQPEVDMER
;
A
#
# COMPACT_ATOMS: atom_id res chain seq x y z
N MET A 1 -32.71 19.18 -37.43
CA MET A 1 -32.47 17.91 -36.71
C MET A 1 -31.28 18.14 -35.79
N ALA A 2 -31.46 17.87 -34.49
CA ALA A 2 -30.66 18.45 -33.40
C ALA A 2 -29.25 17.85 -33.28
N ASP A 3 -28.28 18.75 -33.12
CA ASP A 3 -26.87 18.47 -32.83
C ASP A 3 -26.74 17.98 -31.37
N LYS A 4 -26.38 16.72 -31.17
CA LYS A 4 -26.29 16.09 -29.84
C LYS A 4 -24.88 16.33 -29.28
N ALA A 5 -24.71 17.43 -28.54
CA ALA A 5 -23.49 17.73 -27.82
C ALA A 5 -23.13 16.57 -26.87
N LYS A 6 -21.98 15.95 -27.11
CA LYS A 6 -21.41 14.87 -26.30
C LYS A 6 -20.89 15.49 -25.00
N GLN A 7 -21.67 15.39 -23.92
CA GLN A 7 -21.25 15.85 -22.60
C GLN A 7 -20.03 15.04 -22.15
N VAL A 8 -18.86 15.69 -22.07
CA VAL A 8 -17.67 15.12 -21.45
C VAL A 8 -17.85 15.29 -19.94
N VAL A 9 -18.11 14.18 -19.24
CA VAL A 9 -18.16 14.18 -17.78
C VAL A 9 -16.72 14.27 -17.27
N GLU A 10 -16.33 15.44 -16.77
CA GLU A 10 -15.05 15.63 -16.08
C GLU A 10 -15.14 15.02 -14.69
N PHE A 11 -14.52 13.87 -14.50
CA PHE A 11 -14.30 13.31 -13.16
C PHE A 11 -13.13 14.04 -12.52
N SER A 12 -13.39 14.81 -11.45
CA SER A 12 -12.32 15.34 -10.61
C SER A 12 -11.60 14.17 -9.92
N PRO A 13 -10.26 14.12 -9.95
CA PRO A 13 -9.52 13.09 -9.23
C PRO A 13 -9.84 13.19 -7.74
N ALA A 14 -10.24 12.06 -7.15
CA ALA A 14 -10.50 11.99 -5.72
C ALA A 14 -9.20 12.35 -4.97
N THR A 15 -9.22 13.46 -4.22
CA THR A 15 -8.09 13.84 -3.37
C THR A 15 -8.02 12.83 -2.22
N PRO A 16 -6.94 12.04 -2.08
CA PRO A 16 -6.85 11.09 -0.98
C PRO A 16 -6.79 11.87 0.34
N PHE A 17 -7.66 11.51 1.28
CA PHE A 17 -7.57 12.02 2.65
C PHE A 17 -6.23 11.58 3.27
N PRO A 18 -5.55 12.48 4.01
CA PRO A 18 -4.32 12.09 4.71
C PRO A 18 -4.65 10.98 5.71
N VAL A 19 -3.93 9.87 5.62
CA VAL A 19 -4.07 8.76 6.57
C VAL A 19 -3.42 9.20 7.87
N ILE A 20 -4.24 9.41 8.90
CA ILE A 20 -3.78 9.69 10.26
C ILE A 20 -3.77 8.37 11.01
N VAL A 21 -2.58 7.91 11.41
CA VAL A 21 -2.42 6.69 12.22
C VAL A 21 -2.29 7.09 13.69
N ASP A 22 -3.14 6.52 14.55
CA ASP A 22 -2.98 6.64 16.00
C ASP A 22 -1.90 5.66 16.48
N VAL A 23 -0.68 6.18 16.59
CA VAL A 23 0.49 5.42 17.05
C VAL A 23 0.28 4.85 18.45
N GLN A 24 -0.39 5.57 19.35
CA GLN A 24 -0.59 5.11 20.72
C GLN A 24 -1.59 3.95 20.79
N ALA A 25 -2.68 4.04 20.02
CA ALA A 25 -3.62 2.94 19.89
C ALA A 25 -2.93 1.69 19.29
N ARG A 26 -2.10 1.88 18.26
CA ARG A 26 -1.36 0.78 17.63
C ARG A 26 -0.35 0.12 18.57
N ILE A 27 0.40 0.91 19.35
CA ILE A 27 1.31 0.35 20.37
C ILE A 27 0.55 -0.52 21.38
N LYS A 28 -0.62 -0.07 21.86
CA LYS A 28 -1.44 -0.86 22.79
C LYS A 28 -1.93 -2.17 22.17
N GLU A 29 -2.34 -2.14 20.91
CA GLU A 29 -2.73 -3.33 20.17
C GLU A 29 -1.56 -4.33 20.06
N LEU A 30 -0.36 -3.85 19.71
CA LEU A 30 0.85 -4.67 19.66
C LEU A 30 1.23 -5.26 21.02
N GLN A 31 1.06 -4.50 22.10
CA GLN A 31 1.24 -5.01 23.47
C GLN A 31 0.21 -6.09 23.79
N GLY A 32 -1.03 -5.94 23.31
CA GLY A 32 -2.07 -6.94 23.43
C GLY A 32 -1.71 -8.27 22.78
N TYR A 33 -1.04 -8.27 21.62
CA TYR A 33 -0.59 -9.52 20.96
C TYR A 33 0.47 -10.29 21.75
N LEU A 34 1.09 -9.66 22.75
CA LEU A 34 2.07 -10.29 23.63
C LEU A 34 1.44 -10.84 24.92
N ASP A 35 0.15 -10.58 25.16
CA ASP A 35 -0.56 -11.03 26.36
C ASP A 35 -1.23 -12.40 26.12
N PRO A 36 -0.85 -13.47 26.84
CA PRO A 36 -1.45 -14.80 26.68
C PRO A 36 -2.95 -14.87 26.97
N SER A 37 -3.50 -13.87 27.67
CA SER A 37 -4.93 -13.77 27.95
C SER A 37 -5.74 -13.15 26.80
N ASN A 38 -5.06 -12.52 25.83
CA ASN A 38 -5.69 -11.94 24.66
C ASN A 38 -6.07 -13.04 23.65
N PRO A 39 -7.32 -13.08 23.15
CA PRO A 39 -7.71 -13.98 22.05
C PRO A 39 -6.85 -13.85 20.78
N GLU A 40 -6.24 -12.69 20.56
CA GLU A 40 -5.35 -12.40 19.44
C GLU A 40 -3.87 -12.57 19.79
N TYR A 41 -3.56 -13.31 20.85
CA TYR A 41 -2.18 -13.60 21.25
C TYR A 41 -1.38 -14.23 20.11
N GLU A 42 -0.25 -13.61 19.79
CA GLU A 42 0.64 -14.07 18.74
C GLU A 42 1.61 -15.14 19.28
N PRO A 43 2.00 -16.13 18.45
CA PRO A 43 2.97 -17.14 18.87
C PRO A 43 4.32 -16.54 19.27
N GLU A 44 5.00 -17.16 20.24
CA GLU A 44 6.26 -16.65 20.82
C GLU A 44 7.35 -16.32 19.77
N ARG A 45 7.37 -17.06 18.65
CA ARG A 45 8.31 -16.80 17.53
C ARG A 45 8.19 -15.38 16.95
N GLN A 46 7.02 -14.75 17.05
CA GLN A 46 6.77 -13.39 16.56
C GLN A 46 7.04 -12.32 17.61
N HIS A 47 7.14 -12.68 18.88
CA HIS A 47 7.28 -11.71 19.97
C HIS A 47 8.52 -10.83 19.82
N VAL A 48 9.61 -11.37 19.29
CA VAL A 48 10.83 -10.60 19.00
C VAL A 48 10.57 -9.49 17.98
N ASN A 49 9.74 -9.76 16.96
CA ASN A 49 9.41 -8.80 15.92
C ASN A 49 8.38 -7.77 16.42
N ILE A 50 7.38 -8.20 17.18
CA ILE A 50 6.35 -7.31 17.75
C ILE A 50 6.97 -6.34 18.77
N ARG A 51 7.85 -6.84 19.66
CA ARG A 51 8.59 -5.97 20.60
C ARG A 51 9.49 -4.97 19.87
N ALA A 52 10.10 -5.38 18.76
CA ALA A 52 10.87 -4.46 17.93
C ALA A 52 9.98 -3.41 17.26
N ALA A 53 8.80 -3.78 16.77
CA ALA A 53 7.82 -2.85 16.21
C ALA A 53 7.41 -1.78 17.22
N ILE A 54 7.05 -2.19 18.45
CA ILE A 54 6.71 -1.27 19.55
C ILE A 54 7.85 -0.27 19.78
N LYS A 55 9.08 -0.76 19.93
CA LYS A 55 10.25 0.08 20.14
C LYS A 55 10.49 1.07 18.98
N LEU A 56 10.28 0.63 17.74
CA LEU A 56 10.40 1.51 16.57
C LEU A 56 9.35 2.62 16.58
N TYR A 57 8.12 2.35 17.02
CA TYR A 57 7.08 3.37 17.20
C TYR A 57 7.43 4.33 18.35
N GLU A 58 7.88 3.82 19.50
CA GLU A 58 8.30 4.63 20.65
C GLU A 58 9.49 5.56 20.31
N GLU A 59 10.42 5.08 19.49
CA GLU A 59 11.55 5.87 18.97
C GLU A 59 11.15 6.81 17.83
N GLY A 60 9.91 6.78 17.35
CA GLY A 60 9.42 7.58 16.23
C GLY A 60 10.08 7.24 14.89
N LYS A 61 10.67 6.04 14.76
CA LYS A 61 11.33 5.57 13.53
C LYS A 61 10.35 5.06 12.48
N ILE A 62 9.16 4.63 12.93
CA ILE A 62 8.07 4.24 12.05
C ILE A 62 6.80 4.99 12.47
N ASP A 63 5.99 5.33 11.46
CA ASP A 63 4.75 6.09 11.61
C ASP A 63 3.49 5.25 11.35
N GLY A 64 3.68 3.98 10.96
CA GLY A 64 2.58 3.06 10.61
C GLY A 64 1.92 3.37 9.27
N ILE A 65 2.43 4.36 8.54
CA ILE A 65 2.01 4.68 7.17
C ILE A 65 2.92 3.93 6.20
N GLN A 66 4.23 4.09 6.38
CA GLN A 66 5.24 3.47 5.52
C GLN A 66 5.37 1.98 5.81
N ARG A 67 5.38 1.20 4.74
CA ARG A 67 5.59 -0.25 4.82
C ARG A 67 6.95 -0.54 5.45
N THR A 68 6.94 -1.16 6.62
CA THR A 68 8.13 -1.58 7.34
C THR A 68 8.07 -3.07 7.58
N THR A 69 9.09 -3.80 7.15
CA THR A 69 9.22 -5.24 7.41
C THR A 69 10.24 -5.46 8.52
N ILE A 70 9.89 -6.30 9.49
CA ILE A 70 10.73 -6.62 10.64
C ILE A 70 10.95 -8.14 10.67
N ILE A 71 12.22 -8.54 10.67
CA ILE A 71 12.65 -9.93 10.73
C ILE A 71 13.69 -10.07 11.83
N ASN A 72 13.48 -11.01 12.75
CA ASN A 72 14.33 -11.23 13.92
C ASN A 72 14.63 -9.94 14.70
N GLY A 73 13.63 -9.08 14.85
CA GLY A 73 13.71 -7.82 15.59
C GLY A 73 14.45 -6.68 14.87
N LYS A 74 14.76 -6.81 13.58
CA LYS A 74 15.43 -5.78 12.78
C LYS A 74 14.60 -5.40 11.56
N ILE A 75 14.67 -4.13 11.16
CA ILE A 75 14.12 -3.70 9.87
C ILE A 75 14.88 -4.40 8.75
N ALA A 76 14.14 -5.02 7.83
CA ALA A 76 14.69 -5.73 6.69
C ALA A 76 13.95 -5.35 5.40
N PRO A 77 14.58 -5.51 4.22
CA PRO A 77 13.89 -5.45 2.93
C PRO A 77 12.76 -6.49 2.84
N PHE A 78 11.72 -6.20 2.06
CA PHE A 78 10.61 -7.13 1.89
C PHE A 78 11.02 -8.41 1.16
N GLU A 79 12.00 -8.33 0.26
CA GLU A 79 12.53 -9.47 -0.49
C GLU A 79 13.10 -10.55 0.42
N ASP A 80 13.55 -10.17 1.62
CA ASP A 80 14.08 -11.10 2.61
C ASP A 80 12.96 -11.89 3.31
N VAL A 81 11.71 -11.44 3.27
CA VAL A 81 10.56 -12.21 3.75
C VAL A 81 10.39 -13.50 2.95
N VAL A 82 10.51 -13.40 1.63
CA VAL A 82 10.33 -14.56 0.72
C VAL A 82 11.46 -15.58 0.89
N LYS A 83 12.66 -15.12 1.26
CA LYS A 83 13.84 -15.97 1.50
C LYS A 83 13.90 -16.50 2.94
N SER A 84 13.27 -15.78 3.87
CA SER A 84 13.25 -16.07 5.30
C SER A 84 12.42 -17.32 5.59
N LYS A 85 13.03 -18.29 6.26
CA LYS A 85 12.31 -19.40 6.92
C LYS A 85 11.76 -19.02 8.29
N THR A 86 12.07 -17.81 8.77
CA THR A 86 11.69 -17.29 10.09
C THR A 86 10.42 -16.46 10.04
N GLY A 87 9.79 -16.27 11.20
CA GLY A 87 8.65 -15.36 11.35
C GLY A 87 9.05 -13.92 11.02
N PHE A 88 8.16 -13.20 10.36
CA PHE A 88 8.31 -11.79 10.02
C PHE A 88 7.08 -11.01 10.48
N TRP A 89 7.25 -9.71 10.69
CA TRP A 89 6.18 -8.78 11.02
C TRP A 89 6.18 -7.63 10.01
N ILE A 90 4.99 -7.17 9.61
CA ILE A 90 4.85 -6.05 8.67
C ILE A 90 3.96 -5.00 9.31
N GLU A 91 4.48 -3.77 9.37
CA GLU A 91 3.74 -2.56 9.68
C GLU A 91 3.54 -1.73 8.41
N GLY A 92 2.59 -0.80 8.43
CA GLY A 92 2.34 0.11 7.31
C GLY A 92 1.10 -0.23 6.49
N THR A 93 0.66 0.76 5.71
CA THR A 93 -0.50 0.61 4.82
C THR A 93 -0.13 -0.12 3.53
N PHE A 94 -0.89 -1.15 3.17
CA PHE A 94 -0.70 -1.93 1.93
C PHE A 94 -1.34 -1.26 0.69
N PHE A 95 -2.16 -0.22 0.88
CA PHE A 95 -3.06 0.31 -0.14
C PHE A 95 -2.42 1.22 -1.21
N GLN A 96 -1.25 1.84 -0.96
CA GLN A 96 -0.68 2.81 -1.91
C GLN A 96 0.23 2.23 -3.00
N GLN A 97 0.75 1.00 -2.87
CA GLN A 97 1.51 0.39 -3.98
C GLN A 97 0.61 0.16 -5.20
N ALA A 98 -0.65 -0.25 -5.00
CA ALA A 98 -1.62 -0.42 -6.09
C ALA A 98 -1.96 0.91 -6.80
N GLN A 99 -1.94 2.04 -6.10
CA GLN A 99 -2.19 3.35 -6.69
C GLN A 99 -0.99 3.89 -7.47
N LYS A 100 0.26 3.63 -7.04
CA LYS A 100 1.46 4.02 -7.81
C LYS A 100 1.49 3.37 -9.20
N PHE A 101 1.19 2.07 -9.30
CA PHE A 101 1.16 1.37 -10.59
C PHE A 101 0.09 1.91 -11.56
N ASN A 102 -1.02 2.47 -11.04
CA ASN A 102 -2.08 3.02 -11.88
C ASN A 102 -1.81 4.44 -12.39
N VAL A 103 -0.94 5.23 -11.74
CA VAL A 103 -0.60 6.60 -12.19
C VAL A 103 0.43 6.58 -13.32
N ASP A 104 1.38 5.63 -13.30
CA ASP A 104 2.38 5.48 -14.35
C ASP A 104 1.78 4.99 -15.68
N HIS A 105 0.65 4.27 -15.63
CA HIS A 105 0.00 3.74 -16.83
C HIS A 105 -0.85 4.77 -17.60
N ILE A 106 -1.29 5.85 -16.94
CA ILE A 106 -2.09 6.93 -17.55
C ILE A 106 -1.24 8.08 -18.13
N SER A 107 0.05 8.18 -17.80
CA SER A 107 0.90 9.28 -18.25
C SER A 107 1.59 9.07 -19.61
N THR A 108 1.38 7.91 -20.28
CA THR A 108 2.07 7.58 -21.55
C THR A 108 1.18 7.54 -22.79
N THR A 109 -0.13 7.76 -22.69
CA THR A 109 -0.98 7.87 -23.89
C THR A 109 -1.02 9.30 -24.42
N THR A 110 0.16 9.75 -24.86
CA THR A 110 0.34 10.89 -25.77
C THR A 110 -0.33 10.57 -27.10
N THR A 111 -1.30 11.41 -27.47
CA THR A 111 -1.79 11.75 -28.82
C THR A 111 -1.39 10.82 -29.97
N ALA A 112 -2.32 9.95 -30.40
CA ALA A 112 -2.35 9.43 -31.76
C ALA A 112 -3.70 9.80 -32.39
N THR A 113 -3.67 10.84 -33.21
CA THR A 113 -4.75 11.28 -34.10
C THR A 113 -5.22 10.10 -34.96
N ASN A 114 -6.52 9.79 -34.88
CA ASN A 114 -7.21 8.94 -35.83
C ASN A 114 -7.07 9.52 -37.24
N GLN A 115 -6.33 8.84 -38.11
CA GLN A 115 -6.59 8.84 -39.54
C GLN A 115 -6.68 7.39 -40.00
N GLN A 116 -7.92 6.97 -40.23
CA GLN A 116 -8.29 5.69 -40.81
C GLN A 116 -8.09 5.79 -42.33
N PRO A 117 -7.25 4.96 -42.97
CA PRO A 117 -7.22 4.92 -44.43
C PRO A 117 -8.43 4.16 -44.97
N GLU A 118 -9.12 4.82 -45.89
CA GLU A 118 -10.21 4.36 -46.73
C GLU A 118 -9.75 3.13 -47.55
N VAL A 119 -10.50 2.03 -47.48
CA VAL A 119 -10.26 0.83 -48.28
C VAL A 119 -11.02 0.98 -49.59
N ASP A 120 -10.33 1.45 -50.63
CA ASP A 120 -10.81 1.33 -52.00
C ASP A 120 -10.40 -0.02 -52.58
N MET A 121 -11.40 -0.82 -52.92
CA MET A 121 -11.29 -2.12 -53.55
C MET A 121 -11.54 -1.94 -55.04
N GLU A 122 -10.49 -1.76 -55.85
CA GLU A 122 -10.60 -1.94 -57.31
C GLU A 122 -9.41 -2.71 -57.91
N ARG A 123 -9.78 -3.85 -58.52
CA ARG A 123 -9.15 -4.71 -59.54
C ARG A 123 -8.42 -5.97 -59.10
#